data_AF-A0A354USU0-F1
#
_entry.id   AF-A0A354USU0-F1
#
_cell.length_a   1.000
_cell.length_b   1.000
_cell.length_c   1.000
_cell.angle_alpha   90.00
_cell.angle_beta   90.00
_cell.angle_gamma   90.00
#
_symmetry.space_group_name_H-M   'P 1'
#
loop_
_entity.id
_entity.type
_entity.pdbx_description
1 polymer ?
#
loop_
_entity_poly.entity_id
_entity_poly.type
_entity_poly.pdbx_seq_one_letter_code
_entity_poly.pdbx_strand_id
1 'polypeptide(L)'
;MEQTALEMPKADSWRMVGELYRTYILVEQGDDAFLIDKHAAHERILFEKLKANQETISGQSLLQPVPVRLSPAAAGELLGNTGLLEELGFEIEEFGENTVLARQIPMDLSEEAAAEALETLADDLLSGRRESRDTVRDTLLHTVACKAAIKAGWVNDEKELLAVANAVMSDESLKYCPHGRPVCVTLSKKNLERQFKRT
;
A
#
# COMPACT_ATOMS: atom_id res chain seq x y z
N MET A 1 -48.91 8.84 -12.28
CA MET A 1 -47.74 8.61 -11.42
C MET A 1 -46.69 7.94 -12.29
N GLU A 2 -45.81 8.75 -12.88
CA GLU A 2 -44.65 8.23 -13.61
C GLU A 2 -43.73 7.56 -12.60
N GLN A 3 -43.51 6.25 -12.76
CA GLN A 3 -42.48 5.53 -12.03
C GLN A 3 -41.15 5.90 -12.68
N THR A 4 -40.39 6.77 -12.03
CA THR A 4 -38.99 7.00 -12.36
C THR A 4 -38.24 5.69 -12.10
N ALA A 5 -37.90 4.97 -13.16
CA ALA A 5 -37.02 3.82 -13.07
C ALA A 5 -35.67 4.29 -12.53
N LEU A 6 -35.32 3.85 -11.33
CA LEU A 6 -33.96 4.00 -10.80
C LEU A 6 -33.05 3.15 -11.67
N GLU A 7 -32.23 3.79 -12.51
CA GLU A 7 -31.16 3.09 -13.23
C GLU A 7 -30.21 2.47 -12.20
N MET A 8 -30.23 1.15 -12.11
CA MET A 8 -29.23 0.41 -11.35
C MET A 8 -27.87 0.64 -12.02
N PRO A 9 -26.81 0.96 -11.27
CA PRO A 9 -25.49 1.10 -11.86
C PRO A 9 -25.16 -0.22 -12.58
N LYS A 10 -24.79 -0.13 -13.86
CA LYS A 10 -24.24 -1.27 -14.59
C LYS A 10 -23.01 -1.71 -13.81
N ALA A 11 -23.13 -2.81 -13.07
CA ALA A 11 -21.98 -3.51 -12.56
C ALA A 11 -21.18 -3.91 -13.80
N ASP A 12 -20.04 -3.29 -14.02
CA ASP A 12 -19.07 -3.79 -14.97
C ASP A 12 -18.73 -5.21 -14.53
N SER A 13 -19.33 -6.20 -15.20
CA SER A 13 -19.26 -7.60 -14.80
C SER A 13 -17.92 -8.17 -15.26
N TRP A 14 -16.86 -7.76 -14.58
CA TRP A 14 -15.57 -8.39 -14.72
C TRP A 14 -15.53 -9.69 -13.94
N ARG A 15 -14.65 -10.60 -14.35
CA ARG A 15 -14.45 -11.91 -13.73
C ARG A 15 -12.98 -12.10 -13.42
N MET A 16 -12.65 -12.51 -12.20
CA MET A 16 -11.31 -12.99 -11.88
C MET A 16 -11.10 -14.37 -12.54
N VAL A 17 -10.12 -14.45 -13.43
CA VAL A 17 -9.74 -15.70 -14.13
C VAL A 17 -8.83 -16.55 -13.23
N GLY A 18 -7.95 -15.90 -12.48
CA GLY A 18 -7.05 -16.55 -11.53
C GLY A 18 -5.77 -15.75 -11.32
N GLU A 19 -4.72 -16.48 -10.96
CA GLU A 19 -3.43 -15.92 -10.58
C GLU A 19 -2.33 -16.48 -11.49
N LEU A 20 -1.42 -15.60 -11.94
CA LEU A 20 -0.27 -15.95 -12.77
C LEU A 20 1.04 -15.71 -12.01
N TYR A 21 1.90 -16.72 -12.00
CA TYR A 21 3.23 -16.71 -11.36
C TYR A 21 3.27 -16.32 -9.87
N ARG A 22 2.12 -16.39 -9.19
CA ARG A 22 1.93 -15.86 -7.82
C ARG A 22 2.15 -14.36 -7.66
N THR A 23 2.15 -13.63 -8.77
CA THR A 23 2.49 -12.20 -8.82
C THR A 23 1.40 -11.36 -9.45
N TYR A 24 0.68 -11.91 -10.43
CA TYR A 24 -0.32 -11.17 -11.20
C TYR A 24 -1.71 -11.75 -11.01
N ILE A 25 -2.70 -10.88 -10.83
CA ILE A 25 -4.12 -11.25 -10.86
C ILE A 25 -4.62 -11.04 -12.28
N LEU A 26 -5.29 -12.05 -12.84
CA LEU A 26 -5.90 -12.00 -14.16
C LEU A 26 -7.39 -11.72 -14.02
N VAL A 27 -7.84 -10.65 -14.68
CA VAL A 27 -9.23 -10.24 -14.73
C VAL A 27 -9.68 -10.14 -16.19
N GLU A 28 -10.89 -10.59 -16.48
CA GLU A 28 -11.53 -10.47 -17.79
C GLU A 28 -12.71 -9.49 -17.67
N GLN A 29 -12.81 -8.51 -18.57
CA GLN A 29 -13.94 -7.59 -18.66
C GLN A 29 -14.25 -7.30 -20.14
N GLY A 30 -15.39 -7.79 -20.62
CA GLY A 30 -15.76 -7.63 -22.03
C GLY A 30 -14.77 -8.34 -22.97
N ASP A 31 -14.19 -7.60 -23.91
CA ASP A 31 -13.17 -8.10 -24.85
C ASP A 31 -11.73 -7.79 -24.39
N ASP A 32 -11.53 -7.33 -23.16
CA ASP A 32 -10.23 -6.99 -22.60
C ASP A 32 -9.88 -7.89 -21.41
N ALA A 33 -8.59 -8.22 -21.31
CA ALA A 33 -8.00 -8.86 -20.15
C ALA A 33 -7.08 -7.88 -19.41
N PHE A 34 -7.09 -7.93 -18.09
CA PHE A 34 -6.33 -7.08 -17.21
C PHE A 34 -5.35 -7.93 -16.40
N LEU A 35 -4.08 -7.51 -16.41
CA LEU A 35 -3.01 -8.08 -15.61
C LEU A 35 -2.68 -7.08 -14.50
N ILE A 36 -3.06 -7.41 -13.28
CA ILE A 36 -2.85 -6.56 -12.10
C ILE A 36 -1.63 -7.08 -11.34
N ASP A 37 -0.60 -6.25 -11.16
CA ASP A 37 0.53 -6.55 -10.27
C ASP A 37 0.08 -6.44 -8.82
N LYS A 38 0.05 -7.56 -8.10
CA LYS A 38 -0.45 -7.62 -6.71
C LYS A 38 0.28 -6.66 -5.79
N HIS A 39 1.61 -6.60 -5.92
CA HIS A 39 2.45 -5.84 -5.01
C HIS A 39 2.20 -4.35 -5.23
N ALA A 40 2.27 -3.92 -6.49
CA ALA A 40 2.01 -2.53 -6.84
C ALA A 40 0.56 -2.11 -6.52
N ALA A 41 -0.42 -3.01 -6.73
CA ALA A 41 -1.81 -2.76 -6.39
C ALA A 41 -2.01 -2.59 -4.89
N HIS A 42 -1.42 -3.46 -4.09
CA HIS A 42 -1.56 -3.41 -2.64
C HIS A 42 -0.86 -2.18 -2.05
N GLU A 43 0.34 -1.83 -2.53
CA GLU A 43 1.01 -0.56 -2.20
C GLU A 43 0.12 0.64 -2.51
N ARG A 44 -0.48 0.67 -3.70
CA ARG A 44 -1.32 1.78 -4.15
C ARG A 44 -2.61 1.89 -3.36
N ILE A 45 -3.29 0.78 -3.10
CA ILE A 45 -4.50 0.71 -2.28
C ILE A 45 -4.20 1.22 -0.87
N LEU A 46 -3.09 0.78 -0.28
CA LEU A 46 -2.72 1.19 1.06
C LEU A 46 -2.35 2.66 1.10
N PHE A 47 -1.55 3.15 0.15
CA PHE A 47 -1.21 4.55 0.05
C PHE A 47 -2.46 5.44 -0.09
N GLU A 48 -3.42 5.11 -0.95
CA GLU A 48 -4.64 5.90 -1.11
C GLU A 48 -5.54 5.84 0.14
N LYS A 49 -5.65 4.68 0.81
CA LYS A 49 -6.34 4.59 2.12
C LYS A 49 -5.70 5.50 3.17
N LEU A 50 -4.37 5.45 3.25
CA LEU A 50 -3.57 6.23 4.18
C LEU A 50 -3.61 7.74 3.88
N LYS A 51 -3.68 8.11 2.60
CA LYS A 51 -3.79 9.50 2.16
C LYS A 51 -5.20 10.08 2.34
N ALA A 52 -6.23 9.27 2.08
CA ALA A 52 -7.63 9.68 2.24
C ALA A 52 -7.99 9.87 3.73
N ASN A 53 -7.34 9.11 4.62
CA ASN A 53 -7.45 9.30 6.06
C ASN A 53 -6.57 10.47 6.51
N GLN A 54 -7.18 11.65 6.70
CA GLN A 54 -6.54 12.73 7.47
C GLN A 54 -6.39 12.33 8.95
N GLU A 55 -7.17 11.34 9.40
CA GLU A 55 -7.08 10.75 10.73
C GLU A 55 -5.85 9.86 10.91
N THR A 56 -5.49 9.66 12.18
CA THR A 56 -4.40 8.82 12.67
C THR A 56 -4.51 7.39 12.13
N ILE A 57 -3.39 6.81 11.65
CA ILE A 57 -3.34 5.38 11.34
C ILE A 57 -3.58 4.59 12.64
N SER A 58 -4.46 3.59 12.59
CA SER A 58 -4.70 2.71 13.72
C SER A 58 -3.46 1.87 14.03
N GLY A 59 -2.95 1.99 15.25
CA GLY A 59 -1.85 1.19 15.77
C GLY A 59 -2.32 -0.01 16.59
N GLN A 60 -1.50 -1.05 16.64
CA GLN A 60 -1.60 -2.18 17.55
C GLN A 60 -0.50 -2.09 18.61
N SER A 61 -0.88 -2.09 19.89
CA SER A 61 0.09 -2.16 20.99
C SER A 61 0.71 -3.55 21.05
N LEU A 62 2.02 -3.60 21.19
CA LEU A 62 2.78 -4.83 21.24
C LEU A 62 2.85 -5.37 22.67
N LEU A 63 2.77 -6.69 22.81
CA LEU A 63 2.94 -7.35 24.12
C LEU A 63 4.39 -7.20 24.61
N GLN A 64 5.34 -7.25 23.68
CA GLN A 64 6.75 -7.00 23.93
C GLN A 64 7.22 -5.88 23.00
N PRO A 65 7.86 -4.82 23.52
CA PRO A 65 8.40 -3.76 22.66
C PRO A 65 9.48 -4.30 21.72
N VAL A 66 9.47 -3.81 20.48
CA VAL A 66 10.47 -4.16 19.46
C VAL A 66 11.62 -3.17 19.51
N PRO A 67 12.87 -3.60 19.79
CA PRO A 67 14.02 -2.70 19.80
C PRO A 67 14.50 -2.42 18.37
N VAL A 68 14.58 -1.13 18.03
CA VAL A 68 15.10 -0.66 16.74
C VAL A 68 16.42 0.05 16.99
N ARG A 69 17.51 -0.49 16.44
CA ARG A 69 18.88 0.03 16.62
C ARG A 69 19.20 1.02 15.51
N LEU A 70 19.57 2.23 15.91
CA LEU A 70 19.76 3.37 15.02
C LEU A 70 21.08 4.08 15.35
N SER A 71 21.52 4.99 14.49
CA SER A 71 22.55 5.96 14.91
C SER A 71 21.96 6.91 15.98
N PRO A 72 22.78 7.50 16.88
CA PRO A 72 22.27 8.46 17.85
C PRO A 72 21.53 9.65 17.23
N ALA A 73 21.98 10.10 16.06
CA ALA A 73 21.31 11.15 15.31
C ALA A 73 19.93 10.69 14.80
N ALA A 74 19.84 9.48 14.25
CA ALA A 74 18.59 8.90 13.75
C ALA A 74 17.56 8.67 14.89
N ALA A 75 18.02 8.15 16.02
CA ALA A 75 17.19 8.00 17.21
C ALA A 75 16.65 9.35 17.70
N GLY A 76 17.51 10.38 17.71
CA GLY A 76 17.12 11.75 18.06
C GLY A 76 16.05 12.33 17.12
N GLU A 77 16.15 12.10 15.81
CA GLU A 77 15.14 12.56 14.84
C GLU A 77 13.78 11.88 15.07
N LEU A 78 13.74 10.57 15.33
CA LEU A 78 12.48 9.90 15.64
C LEU A 78 11.86 10.41 16.94
N LEU A 79 12.64 10.53 18.01
CA LEU A 79 12.18 11.03 19.31
C LEU A 79 11.76 12.50 19.24
N GLY A 80 12.33 13.29 18.33
CA GLY A 80 11.92 14.67 18.07
C GLY A 80 10.60 14.80 17.29
N ASN A 81 10.13 13.72 16.66
CA ASN A 81 8.95 13.70 15.79
C ASN A 81 7.88 12.70 16.24
N THR A 82 7.76 12.43 17.54
CA THR A 82 6.78 11.46 18.08
C THR A 82 5.34 11.73 17.67
N GLY A 83 4.90 12.99 17.61
CA GLY A 83 3.54 13.32 17.17
C GLY A 83 3.25 12.91 15.71
N LEU A 84 4.25 12.98 14.83
CA LEU A 84 4.12 12.49 13.45
C LEU A 84 4.11 10.96 13.40
N LEU A 85 4.89 10.31 14.26
CA LEU A 85 4.90 8.85 14.40
C LEU A 85 3.55 8.33 14.95
N GLU A 86 2.95 9.04 15.91
CA GLU A 86 1.61 8.74 16.43
C GLU A 86 0.56 8.84 15.32
N GLU A 87 0.59 9.89 14.49
CA GLU A 87 -0.23 10.02 13.28
C GLU A 87 -0.08 8.82 12.34
N LEU A 88 1.11 8.22 12.30
CA LEU A 88 1.43 7.04 11.51
C LEU A 88 1.14 5.72 12.23
N GLY A 89 0.59 5.73 13.44
CA GLY A 89 0.22 4.54 14.21
C GLY A 89 1.36 3.94 15.03
N PHE A 90 2.51 4.62 15.11
CA PHE A 90 3.65 4.22 15.93
C PHE A 90 3.62 4.88 17.31
N GLU A 91 4.03 4.14 18.32
CA GLU A 91 4.39 4.67 19.64
C GLU A 91 5.79 4.17 19.94
N ILE A 92 6.72 5.10 20.16
CA ILE A 92 8.12 4.78 20.45
C ILE A 92 8.56 5.41 21.76
N GLU A 93 9.55 4.80 22.39
CA GLU A 93 10.25 5.37 23.54
C GLU A 93 11.77 5.26 23.40
N GLU A 94 12.47 6.11 24.12
CA GLU A 94 13.93 6.11 24.18
C GLU A 94 14.45 4.89 24.96
N PHE A 95 15.51 4.26 24.46
CA PHE A 95 16.21 3.19 25.16
C PHE A 95 17.73 3.27 24.95
N GLY A 96 18.38 4.12 25.73
CA GLY A 96 19.80 4.41 25.58
C GLY A 96 20.08 5.24 24.33
N GLU A 97 21.36 5.40 23.99
CA GLU A 97 21.78 6.42 23.02
C GLU A 97 21.54 6.06 21.55
N ASN A 98 21.31 4.79 21.23
CA ASN A 98 21.30 4.29 19.85
C ASN A 98 20.16 3.30 19.59
N THR A 99 19.15 3.27 20.45
CA THR A 99 18.02 2.35 20.33
C THR A 99 16.73 3.05 20.76
N VAL A 100 15.67 2.82 19.99
CA VAL A 100 14.30 3.17 20.37
C VAL A 100 13.50 1.88 20.52
N LEU A 101 12.52 1.86 21.42
CA LEU A 101 11.60 0.74 21.56
C LEU A 101 10.27 1.13 20.91
N ALA A 102 9.84 0.37 19.91
CA ALA A 102 8.48 0.47 19.39
C ALA A 102 7.53 -0.30 20.31
N ARG A 103 6.59 0.41 20.94
CA ARG A 103 5.52 -0.16 21.76
C ARG A 103 4.22 -0.32 21.00
N GLN A 104 4.01 0.48 19.98
CA GLN A 104 2.88 0.38 19.07
C GLN A 104 3.39 0.48 17.64
N ILE A 105 2.80 -0.33 16.76
CA ILE A 105 3.09 -0.31 15.32
C ILE A 105 1.77 -0.27 14.55
N PRO A 106 1.74 0.21 13.29
CA PRO A 106 0.57 0.15 12.43
C PRO A 106 -0.01 -1.26 12.33
N MET A 107 -1.35 -1.36 12.34
CA MET A 107 -2.04 -2.66 12.32
C MET A 107 -1.71 -3.50 11.07
N ASP A 108 -1.36 -2.86 9.97
CA ASP A 108 -0.99 -3.51 8.69
C ASP A 108 0.50 -3.90 8.59
N LEU A 109 1.32 -3.63 9.62
CA LEU A 109 2.75 -3.96 9.63
C LEU A 109 3.07 -5.15 10.54
N SER A 110 3.98 -6.01 10.08
CA SER A 110 4.68 -6.96 10.97
C SER A 110 5.71 -6.21 11.81
N GLU A 111 6.17 -6.82 12.90
CA GLU A 111 7.21 -6.26 13.77
C GLU A 111 8.51 -5.95 13.00
N GLU A 112 8.92 -6.84 12.09
CA GLU A 112 10.11 -6.63 11.25
C GLU A 112 9.91 -5.49 10.26
N ALA A 113 8.74 -5.46 9.59
CA ALA A 113 8.41 -4.40 8.64
C ALA A 113 8.30 -3.03 9.33
N ALA A 114 7.82 -3.00 10.57
CA ALA A 114 7.77 -1.82 11.42
C ALA A 114 9.15 -1.31 11.81
N ALA A 115 10.08 -2.20 12.18
CA ALA A 115 11.46 -1.83 12.46
C ALA A 115 12.14 -1.25 11.20
N GLU A 116 12.02 -1.93 10.05
CA GLU A 116 12.55 -1.43 8.78
C GLU A 116 11.93 -0.08 8.37
N ALA A 117 10.64 0.11 8.64
CA ALA A 117 9.96 1.39 8.40
C ALA A 117 10.59 2.48 9.28
N LEU A 118 10.70 2.28 10.60
CA LEU A 118 11.30 3.25 11.52
C LEU A 118 12.74 3.63 11.14
N GLU A 119 13.56 2.65 10.71
CA GLU A 119 14.91 2.91 10.19
C GLU A 119 14.88 3.83 8.96
N THR A 120 14.04 3.50 7.98
CA THR A 120 13.90 4.29 6.75
C THR A 120 13.37 5.69 7.04
N LEU A 121 12.38 5.82 7.93
CA LEU A 121 11.81 7.09 8.35
C LEU A 121 12.86 7.97 9.04
N ALA A 122 13.71 7.38 9.89
CA ALA A 122 14.78 8.11 10.57
C ALA A 122 15.82 8.65 9.57
N ASP A 123 16.21 7.84 8.59
CA ASP A 123 17.13 8.26 7.52
C ASP A 123 16.51 9.37 6.65
N ASP A 124 15.22 9.26 6.34
CA ASP A 124 14.49 10.28 5.58
C ASP A 124 14.45 11.62 6.31
N LEU A 125 14.19 11.61 7.62
CA LEU A 125 14.19 12.81 8.47
C LEU A 125 15.59 13.42 8.58
N LEU A 126 16.63 12.59 8.78
CA LEU A 126 18.03 13.02 8.85
C LEU A 126 18.52 13.66 7.55
N SER A 127 18.08 13.14 6.40
CA SER A 127 18.48 13.64 5.08
C SER A 127 17.99 15.08 4.80
N GLY A 128 17.17 15.65 5.69
CA GLY A 128 16.76 17.04 5.61
C GLY A 128 15.76 17.31 4.50
N ARG A 129 14.95 16.32 4.11
CA ARG A 129 13.74 16.51 3.31
C ARG A 129 12.68 17.28 4.10
N ARG A 130 13.02 18.50 4.52
CA ARG A 130 12.12 19.50 5.13
C ARG A 130 11.39 20.23 4.00
N GLU A 131 10.63 19.50 3.20
CA GLU A 131 9.50 20.14 2.55
C GLU A 131 8.39 20.33 3.60
N SER A 132 7.30 21.01 3.27
CA SER A 132 6.15 21.22 4.17
C SER A 132 5.76 19.98 4.99
N ARG A 133 5.10 20.15 6.16
CA ARG A 133 4.63 19.01 6.98
C ARG A 133 3.84 17.98 6.16
N ASP A 134 3.07 18.44 5.18
CA ASP A 134 2.26 17.59 4.30
C ASP A 134 3.12 16.70 3.38
N THR A 135 4.18 17.26 2.79
CA THR A 135 5.13 16.51 1.95
C THR A 135 5.97 15.50 2.74
N VAL A 136 6.32 15.83 3.99
CA VAL A 136 6.99 14.87 4.88
C VAL A 136 6.03 13.74 5.21
N ARG A 137 4.81 14.04 5.65
CA ARG A 137 3.78 13.03 5.94
C ARG A 137 3.54 12.12 4.73
N ASP A 138 3.35 12.66 3.54
CA ASP A 138 3.15 11.85 2.31
C ASP A 138 4.33 10.91 2.04
N THR A 139 5.57 11.38 2.26
CA THR A 139 6.78 10.55 2.10
C THR A 139 6.82 9.41 3.13
N LEU A 140 6.49 9.70 4.38
CA LEU A 140 6.47 8.70 5.45
C LEU A 140 5.32 7.70 5.27
N LEU A 141 4.13 8.16 4.85
CA LEU A 141 2.99 7.30 4.51
C LEU A 141 3.36 6.36 3.36
N HIS A 142 4.10 6.85 2.36
CA HIS A 142 4.61 6.01 1.28
C HIS A 142 5.54 4.91 1.83
N THR A 143 6.47 5.25 2.73
CA THR A 143 7.36 4.27 3.36
C THR A 143 6.57 3.21 4.13
N VAL A 144 5.61 3.61 4.96
CA VAL A 144 4.72 2.68 5.69
C VAL A 144 3.93 1.80 4.72
N ALA A 145 3.34 2.38 3.67
CA ALA A 145 2.57 1.65 2.68
C ALA A 145 3.42 0.60 1.95
N CYS A 146 4.64 0.94 1.55
CA CYS A 146 5.57 0.00 0.92
C CYS A 146 5.97 -1.15 1.84
N LYS A 147 6.18 -0.87 3.14
CA LYS A 147 6.59 -1.89 4.12
C LYS A 147 5.43 -2.80 4.55
N ALA A 148 4.22 -2.26 4.58
CA ALA A 148 2.99 -3.02 4.87
C ALA A 148 2.48 -3.78 3.65
N ALA A 149 2.97 -3.43 2.44
CA ALA A 149 2.47 -4.07 1.26
C ALA A 149 2.91 -5.54 1.15
N ILE A 150 1.97 -6.37 0.67
CA ILE A 150 2.21 -7.77 0.33
C ILE A 150 3.46 -7.87 -0.56
N LYS A 151 4.45 -8.66 -0.14
CA LYS A 151 5.67 -8.89 -0.95
C LYS A 151 5.32 -9.73 -2.17
N ALA A 152 6.02 -9.50 -3.28
CA ALA A 152 5.89 -10.31 -4.48
C ALA A 152 6.14 -11.81 -4.16
N GLY A 153 5.22 -12.68 -4.61
CA GLY A 153 5.29 -14.13 -4.38
C GLY A 153 4.65 -14.63 -3.09
N TRP A 154 4.01 -13.77 -2.30
CA TRP A 154 3.13 -14.21 -1.21
C TRP A 154 1.99 -15.08 -1.73
N VAL A 155 1.70 -16.14 -0.98
CA VAL A 155 0.54 -17.01 -1.22
C VAL A 155 -0.65 -16.34 -0.57
N ASN A 156 -1.62 -15.95 -1.39
CA ASN A 156 -2.85 -15.31 -0.97
C ASN A 156 -4.02 -16.25 -1.16
N ASP A 157 -5.04 -16.10 -0.32
CA ASP A 157 -6.32 -16.79 -0.53
C ASP A 157 -7.10 -16.13 -1.67
N GLU A 158 -7.96 -16.90 -2.34
CA GLU A 158 -8.76 -16.42 -3.47
C GLU A 158 -9.61 -15.18 -3.11
N LYS A 159 -10.07 -15.09 -1.86
CA LYS A 159 -10.82 -13.92 -1.35
C LYS A 159 -9.97 -12.65 -1.29
N GLU A 160 -8.70 -12.78 -0.93
CA GLU A 160 -7.76 -11.64 -0.88
C GLU A 160 -7.45 -11.15 -2.29
N LEU A 161 -7.21 -12.07 -3.22
CA LEU A 161 -7.00 -11.75 -4.63
C LEU A 161 -8.21 -11.02 -5.21
N LEU A 162 -9.41 -11.51 -4.90
CA LEU A 162 -10.64 -10.89 -5.34
C LEU A 162 -10.84 -9.50 -4.73
N ALA A 163 -10.46 -9.29 -3.47
CA ALA A 163 -10.54 -7.97 -2.82
C ALA A 163 -9.59 -6.96 -3.49
N VAL A 164 -8.35 -7.37 -3.80
CA VAL A 164 -7.40 -6.52 -4.54
C VAL A 164 -7.92 -6.21 -5.94
N ALA A 165 -8.40 -7.22 -6.67
CA ALA A 165 -8.99 -7.03 -8.00
C ALA A 165 -10.20 -6.08 -7.96
N ASN A 166 -11.09 -6.22 -6.98
CA ASN A 166 -12.22 -5.31 -6.79
C ASN A 166 -11.77 -3.87 -6.62
N ALA A 167 -10.79 -3.63 -5.75
CA ALA A 167 -10.28 -2.29 -5.51
C ALA A 167 -9.73 -1.67 -6.80
N VAL A 168 -8.84 -2.37 -7.51
CA VAL A 168 -8.22 -1.84 -8.75
C VAL A 168 -9.22 -1.66 -9.89
N MET A 169 -10.20 -2.55 -10.02
CA MET A 169 -11.20 -2.46 -11.09
C MET A 169 -12.26 -1.38 -10.82
N SER A 170 -12.46 -1.00 -9.55
CA SER A 170 -13.47 0.01 -9.16
C SER A 170 -12.92 1.43 -9.15
N ASP A 171 -11.60 1.62 -9.18
CA ASP A 171 -10.94 2.93 -9.07
C ASP A 171 -9.82 3.09 -10.12
N GLU A 172 -10.07 3.94 -11.11
CA GLU A 172 -9.11 4.27 -12.18
C GLU A 172 -7.80 4.86 -11.64
N SER A 173 -7.82 5.54 -10.49
CA SER A 173 -6.62 6.14 -9.89
C SER A 173 -5.62 5.11 -9.36
N LEU A 174 -6.07 3.85 -9.17
CA LEU A 174 -5.25 2.73 -8.73
C LEU A 174 -4.53 2.02 -9.87
N LYS A 175 -4.84 2.33 -11.13
CA LYS A 175 -4.21 1.67 -12.30
C LYS A 175 -2.77 2.12 -12.56
N TYR A 176 -2.32 3.19 -11.90
CA TYR A 176 -0.97 3.73 -11.98
C TYR A 176 -0.34 3.90 -10.59
N CYS A 177 0.93 3.54 -10.45
CA CYS A 177 1.76 3.74 -9.26
C CYS A 177 2.16 5.24 -9.14
N PRO A 178 2.48 5.77 -7.93
CA PRO A 178 2.93 7.16 -7.76
C PRO A 178 4.13 7.56 -8.64
N HIS A 179 4.94 6.59 -9.05
CA HIS A 179 6.12 6.78 -9.90
C HIS A 179 5.85 6.55 -11.41
N GLY A 180 4.59 6.40 -11.82
CA GLY A 180 4.18 6.23 -13.22
C GLY A 180 4.26 4.80 -13.76
N ARG A 181 4.68 3.82 -12.95
CA ARG A 181 4.63 2.40 -13.32
C ARG A 181 3.16 1.93 -13.36
N PRO A 182 2.70 1.23 -14.41
CA PRO A 182 1.33 0.71 -14.44
C PRO A 182 1.16 -0.36 -13.37
N VAL A 183 0.14 -0.21 -12.53
CA VAL A 183 -0.33 -1.23 -11.57
C VAL A 183 -1.14 -2.29 -12.31
N CYS A 184 -1.86 -1.85 -13.35
CA CYS A 184 -2.69 -2.69 -14.18
C CYS A 184 -2.36 -2.48 -15.66
N VAL A 185 -2.14 -3.57 -16.39
CA VAL A 185 -1.95 -3.55 -17.84
C VAL A 185 -3.16 -4.17 -18.52
N THR A 186 -3.62 -3.52 -19.59
CA THR A 186 -4.75 -4.00 -20.40
C THR A 186 -4.25 -4.71 -21.65
N LEU A 187 -4.82 -5.87 -21.94
CA LEU A 187 -4.57 -6.68 -23.13
C LEU A 187 -5.89 -6.97 -23.82
N SER A 188 -6.13 -6.31 -24.95
CA SER A 188 -7.32 -6.57 -25.74
C SER A 188 -7.26 -7.92 -26.45
N LYS A 189 -8.42 -8.55 -26.59
CA LYS A 189 -8.59 -9.81 -27.32
C LYS A 189 -8.00 -9.75 -28.72
N LYS A 190 -8.21 -8.64 -29.45
CA LYS A 190 -7.60 -8.41 -30.77
C LYS A 190 -6.06 -8.40 -30.72
N ASN A 191 -5.47 -7.77 -29.71
CA ASN A 191 -4.02 -7.76 -29.55
C ASN A 191 -3.48 -9.15 -29.21
N LEU A 192 -4.22 -9.93 -28.43
CA LEU A 192 -3.89 -11.32 -28.13
C LEU A 192 -4.03 -12.22 -29.36
N GLU A 193 -5.13 -12.13 -30.11
CA GLU A 193 -5.36 -12.85 -31.35
C GLU A 193 -4.25 -12.60 -32.37
N ARG A 194 -3.83 -11.33 -32.52
CA ARG A 194 -2.70 -10.95 -33.38
C ARG A 194 -1.40 -11.65 -32.99
N GLN A 195 -1.12 -11.87 -31.70
CA GLN A 195 0.07 -12.60 -31.25
C GLN A 195 0.02 -14.08 -31.66
N PHE A 196 -1.18 -14.67 -31.73
CA PHE A 196 -1.41 -16.00 -32.28
C PHE A 196 -1.54 -16.03 -33.81
N LYS A 197 -1.30 -14.90 -34.50
CA LYS A 197 -1.52 -14.75 -35.95
C LYS A 197 -2.97 -15.06 -36.36
N ARG A 198 -3.91 -14.74 -35.47
CA ARG A 198 -5.36 -14.75 -35.70
C ARG A 198 -5.81 -13.28 -35.85
N THR A 199 -6.80 -13.05 -36.72
CA THR A 199 -7.18 -11.72 -37.24
C THR A 199 -7.69 -10.76 -36.18
#